data_AF-A0A8K0HPZ9-F1
#
_entry.id   AF-A0A8K0HPZ9-F1
#
_cell.length_a   1.000
_cell.length_b   1.000
_cell.length_c   1.000
_cell.angle_alpha   90.00
_cell.angle_beta   90.00
_cell.angle_gamma   90.00
#
_symmetry.space_group_name_H-M   'P 1'
#
loop_
_entity.id
_entity.type
_entity.pdbx_description
1 polymer ?
#
loop_
_entity_poly.entity_id
_entity_poly.type
_entity_poly.pdbx_seq_one_letter_code
_entity_poly.pdbx_strand_id
1 'polypeptide(L)'
;MEVIDIRTPYKIIYFKTRIKVVDLLAPYRRGGKIGLFGVGLGKTILTMELIDNVAKPQGGVSAFGGVGECTHEGNDLYMEMEEYGVINEQNIEESKVALVYGSEVSDLLGRMPSAIGYQPTLCTEMDDLTDLAPATAFVHLDATIVLSRGLTAKDIYPATDPLDSTSTMLQPWIVDEEHYETT
;
A
#
# COMPACT_ATOMS: atom_id res chain seq x y z
N MET A 1 -35.22 7.73 -20.90
CA MET A 1 -35.09 6.26 -20.76
C MET A 1 -33.73 5.91 -21.32
N GLU A 2 -32.71 5.90 -20.47
CA GLU A 2 -31.36 5.53 -20.89
C GLU A 2 -31.36 4.04 -21.23
N VAL A 3 -30.96 3.73 -22.46
CA VAL A 3 -30.81 2.37 -22.94
C VAL A 3 -29.55 1.83 -22.27
N ILE A 4 -29.73 0.94 -21.28
CA ILE A 4 -28.64 0.22 -20.63
C ILE A 4 -28.05 -0.74 -21.68
N ASP A 5 -26.87 -0.40 -22.19
CA ASP A 5 -26.10 -1.28 -23.07
C ASP A 5 -25.57 -2.47 -22.26
N ILE A 6 -26.11 -3.65 -22.57
CA ILE A 6 -25.77 -4.93 -21.94
C ILE A 6 -24.46 -5.55 -22.48
N ARG A 7 -23.68 -4.81 -23.28
CA ARG A 7 -22.40 -5.27 -23.87
C ARG A 7 -21.14 -4.83 -23.15
N THR A 8 -21.19 -3.92 -22.17
CA THR A 8 -19.98 -3.56 -21.40
C THR A 8 -19.66 -4.68 -20.41
N PRO A 9 -18.60 -5.48 -20.60
CA PRO A 9 -18.14 -6.39 -19.57
C PRO A 9 -17.71 -5.51 -18.38
N TYR A 10 -18.20 -5.83 -17.19
CA TYR A 10 -17.85 -5.24 -15.89
C TYR A 10 -16.86 -4.09 -15.96
N LYS A 11 -17.33 -2.84 -15.88
CA LYS A 11 -16.44 -1.68 -15.75
C LYS A 11 -15.62 -1.86 -14.48
N ILE A 12 -14.42 -2.43 -14.59
CA ILE A 12 -13.53 -2.63 -13.45
C ILE A 12 -13.03 -1.24 -13.09
N ILE A 13 -13.59 -0.68 -12.02
CA ILE A 13 -13.29 0.67 -11.57
C ILE A 13 -11.93 0.61 -10.85
N TYR A 14 -10.86 1.10 -11.49
CA TYR A 14 -9.60 1.34 -10.78
C TYR A 14 -9.81 2.41 -9.71
N PHE A 15 -9.12 2.24 -8.61
CA PHE A 15 -9.26 3.03 -7.40
C PHE A 15 -8.36 4.25 -7.51
N LYS A 16 -8.98 5.43 -7.67
CA LYS A 16 -8.25 6.69 -7.83
C LYS A 16 -7.63 7.13 -6.50
N THR A 17 -6.30 7.08 -6.45
CA THR A 17 -5.51 7.39 -5.25
C THR A 17 -5.21 8.88 -5.09
N ARG A 18 -5.30 9.66 -6.19
CA ARG A 18 -4.83 11.06 -6.28
C ARG A 18 -3.31 11.20 -6.19
N ILE A 19 -2.59 10.09 -6.21
CA ILE A 19 -1.13 10.07 -6.30
C ILE A 19 -0.79 9.79 -7.77
N LYS A 20 -0.28 10.80 -8.47
CA LYS A 20 -0.08 10.76 -9.93
C LYS A 20 0.72 9.53 -10.39
N VAL A 21 1.82 9.23 -9.71
CA VAL A 21 2.70 8.12 -10.10
C VAL A 21 2.02 6.77 -9.91
N VAL A 22 1.19 6.62 -8.86
CA VAL A 22 0.45 5.39 -8.60
C VAL A 22 -0.68 5.24 -9.60
N ASP A 23 -1.47 6.31 -9.79
CA ASP A 23 -2.60 6.30 -10.73
C ASP A 23 -2.12 6.04 -12.18
N LEU A 24 -0.92 6.50 -12.55
CA LEU A 24 -0.35 6.30 -13.88
C LEU A 24 0.32 4.93 -14.07
N LEU A 25 1.30 4.60 -13.21
CA LEU A 25 2.20 3.46 -13.42
C LEU A 25 1.66 2.15 -12.84
N ALA A 26 0.98 2.21 -11.69
CA ALA A 26 0.54 1.04 -10.97
C ALA A 26 -0.86 1.26 -10.36
N PRO A 27 -1.89 1.46 -11.20
CA PRO A 27 -3.23 1.81 -10.75
C PRO A 27 -3.81 0.72 -9.84
N TYR A 28 -4.43 1.13 -8.73
CA TYR A 28 -4.94 0.18 -7.75
C TYR A 28 -6.30 -0.38 -8.15
N ARG A 29 -6.55 -1.65 -7.85
CA ARG A 29 -7.89 -2.24 -7.95
C ARG A 29 -8.67 -1.94 -6.69
N ARG A 30 -9.92 -1.48 -6.78
CA ARG A 30 -10.77 -1.29 -5.60
C ARG A 30 -11.00 -2.64 -4.91
N GLY A 31 -10.63 -2.72 -3.62
CA GLY A 31 -10.66 -3.98 -2.85
C GLY A 31 -9.55 -4.98 -3.20
N GLY A 32 -8.58 -4.56 -4.01
CA GLY A 32 -7.40 -5.36 -4.33
C GLY A 32 -6.34 -5.34 -3.23
N LYS A 33 -5.41 -6.27 -3.32
CA LYS A 33 -4.22 -6.39 -2.46
C LYS A 33 -3.07 -5.63 -3.09
N ILE A 34 -2.48 -4.72 -2.33
CA ILE A 34 -1.40 -3.86 -2.79
C ILE A 34 -0.16 -4.17 -1.94
N GLY A 35 1.00 -4.34 -2.58
CA GLY A 35 2.28 -4.44 -1.88
C GLY A 35 3.08 -3.14 -2.03
N LEU A 36 3.69 -2.69 -0.93
CA LEU A 36 4.61 -1.55 -0.90
C LEU A 36 5.98 -2.03 -0.44
N PHE A 37 7.01 -1.81 -1.25
CA PHE A 37 8.36 -2.38 -1.06
C PHE A 37 9.42 -1.26 -0.94
N GLY A 38 10.46 -1.50 -0.14
CA GLY A 38 11.61 -0.60 0.05
C GLY A 38 11.69 0.05 1.44
N VAL A 39 12.83 -0.07 2.14
CA VAL A 39 12.99 0.37 3.55
C VAL A 39 13.49 1.81 3.66
N GLY A 40 12.82 2.61 4.49
CA GLY A 40 13.21 4.00 4.76
C GLY A 40 12.93 4.97 3.60
N LEU A 41 12.08 4.59 2.64
CA LEU A 41 11.81 5.37 1.41
C LEU A 41 10.44 6.05 1.40
N GLY A 42 9.77 6.13 2.56
CA GLY A 42 8.48 6.82 2.68
C GLY A 42 7.24 5.95 2.43
N LYS A 43 7.31 4.63 2.66
CA LYS A 43 6.12 3.74 2.63
C LYS A 43 5.01 4.23 3.57
N THR A 44 5.41 4.67 4.75
CA THR A 44 4.54 5.23 5.78
C THR A 44 3.83 6.48 5.27
N ILE A 45 4.60 7.43 4.71
CA ILE A 45 4.09 8.66 4.12
C ILE A 45 3.10 8.37 2.99
N LEU A 46 3.43 7.44 2.09
CA LEU A 46 2.51 7.00 1.04
C LEU A 46 1.20 6.42 1.59
N THR A 47 1.28 5.64 2.66
CA THR A 47 0.10 5.05 3.30
C THR A 47 -0.77 6.13 3.96
N MET A 48 -0.15 7.06 4.69
CA MET A 48 -0.85 8.19 5.30
C MET A 48 -1.52 9.07 4.26
N GLU A 49 -0.82 9.36 3.15
CA GLU A 49 -1.35 10.14 2.03
C GLU A 49 -2.52 9.44 1.33
N LEU A 50 -2.50 8.10 1.23
CA LEU A 50 -3.63 7.33 0.73
C LEU A 50 -4.84 7.43 1.67
N ILE A 51 -4.63 7.35 2.98
CA ILE A 51 -5.69 7.50 3.97
C ILE A 51 -6.28 8.92 3.89
N ASP A 52 -5.43 9.94 3.78
CA ASP A 52 -5.85 11.33 3.66
C ASP A 52 -6.67 11.57 2.38
N ASN A 53 -6.17 11.11 1.24
CA ASN A 53 -6.82 11.34 -0.05
C ASN A 53 -8.11 10.53 -0.27
N VAL A 54 -8.23 9.37 0.37
CA VAL A 54 -9.35 8.45 0.13
C VAL A 54 -10.29 8.36 1.33
N ALA A 55 -9.78 8.11 2.53
CA ALA A 55 -10.61 7.86 3.70
C ALA A 55 -11.33 9.13 4.16
N LYS A 56 -10.64 10.28 4.21
CA LYS A 56 -11.26 11.55 4.63
C LYS A 56 -12.42 11.98 3.74
N PRO A 57 -12.32 11.99 2.38
CA PRO A 57 -13.42 12.44 1.54
C PRO A 57 -14.57 11.43 1.40
N GLN A 58 -14.30 10.13 1.51
CA GLN A 58 -15.30 9.07 1.30
C GLN A 58 -15.92 8.55 2.59
N GLY A 59 -15.54 9.11 3.75
CA GLY A 59 -16.01 8.66 5.07
C GLY A 59 -15.54 7.26 5.45
N GLY A 60 -14.47 6.77 4.82
CA GLY A 60 -13.88 5.48 5.11
C GLY A 60 -13.07 5.50 6.40
N VAL A 61 -12.84 4.31 6.97
CA VAL A 61 -11.88 4.10 8.05
C VAL A 61 -10.83 3.09 7.58
N SER A 62 -9.61 3.26 8.06
CA SER A 62 -8.47 2.42 7.78
C SER A 62 -8.06 1.66 9.04
N ALA A 63 -7.47 0.49 8.87
CA ALA A 63 -6.88 -0.25 9.98
C ALA A 63 -5.44 -0.60 9.57
N PHE A 64 -4.51 -0.38 10.49
CA PHE A 64 -3.11 -0.72 10.30
C PHE A 64 -2.72 -1.76 11.36
N GLY A 65 -2.19 -2.88 10.90
CA GLY A 65 -1.69 -3.95 11.76
C GLY A 65 -0.22 -4.16 11.45
N GLY A 66 0.67 -3.73 12.34
CA GLY A 66 2.08 -4.06 12.22
C GLY A 66 2.37 -5.38 12.92
N VAL A 67 2.88 -6.32 12.13
CA VAL A 67 3.18 -7.68 12.56
C VAL A 67 4.68 -7.88 12.41
N GLY A 68 5.36 -8.27 13.49
CA GLY A 68 6.82 -8.42 13.50
C GLY A 68 7.60 -7.10 13.44
N GLU A 69 6.92 -5.95 13.51
CA GLU A 69 7.54 -4.61 13.57
C GLU A 69 7.92 -4.25 15.00
N CYS A 70 8.90 -3.36 15.15
CA CYS A 70 9.35 -2.93 16.47
C CYS A 70 8.29 -2.02 17.13
N THR A 71 8.04 -2.21 18.42
CA THR A 71 7.08 -1.38 19.19
C THR A 71 7.43 0.11 19.14
N HIS A 72 8.72 0.46 19.07
CA HIS A 72 9.15 1.86 18.90
C HIS A 72 8.76 2.43 17.54
N GLU A 73 8.90 1.66 16.45
CA GLU A 73 8.48 2.09 15.11
C GLU A 73 6.96 2.27 15.05
N GLY A 74 6.20 1.38 15.70
CA GLY A 74 4.76 1.52 15.83
C GLY A 74 4.33 2.76 16.62
N ASN A 75 5.09 3.13 17.64
CA ASN A 75 4.87 4.34 18.44
C ASN A 75 5.23 5.62 17.67
N ASP A 76 6.31 5.61 16.90
CA ASP A 76 6.69 6.74 16.04
C ASP A 76 5.62 6.98 14.97
N LEU A 77 5.11 5.89 14.37
CA LEU A 77 4.02 5.94 13.40
C LEU A 77 2.72 6.47 14.01
N TYR A 78 2.41 6.12 15.26
CA TYR A 78 1.26 6.71 15.97
C TYR A 78 1.38 8.23 16.08
N MET A 79 2.55 8.74 16.51
CA MET A 79 2.78 10.18 16.62
C MET A 79 2.75 10.89 15.26
N GLU A 80 3.32 10.30 14.22
CA GLU A 80 3.25 10.85 12.86
C GLU A 80 1.80 10.95 12.35
N MET A 81 0.98 9.93 12.62
CA MET A 81 -0.43 9.93 12.24
C MET A 81 -1.26 10.96 13.01
N GLU A 82 -0.90 11.23 14.27
CA GLU A 82 -1.48 12.31 15.06
C GLU A 82 -1.11 13.68 14.47
N GLU A 83 0.18 13.91 14.19
CA GLU A 83 0.68 15.16 13.62
C GLU A 83 0.07 15.45 12.24
N TYR A 84 -0.12 14.42 11.41
CA TYR A 84 -0.76 14.54 10.09
C TYR A 84 -2.29 14.68 10.17
N GLY A 85 -2.88 14.61 11.37
CA GLY A 85 -4.32 14.71 11.59
C GLY A 85 -5.10 13.55 10.96
N VAL A 86 -4.50 12.36 10.90
CA VAL A 86 -5.18 11.10 10.55
C VAL A 86 -5.78 10.47 11.81
N ILE A 87 -5.07 10.59 12.93
CA ILE A 87 -5.54 10.29 14.29
C ILE A 87 -5.87 11.61 14.97
N ASN A 88 -7.00 11.65 15.67
CA ASN A 88 -7.40 12.77 16.51
C ASN A 88 -7.62 12.26 17.93
N GLU A 89 -6.68 12.56 18.84
CA GLU A 89 -6.76 12.14 20.24
C GLU A 89 -7.91 12.83 21.00
N GLN A 90 -8.25 14.05 20.60
CA GLN A 90 -9.29 14.85 21.25
C GLN A 90 -10.68 14.37 20.85
N ASN A 91 -10.82 13.85 19.63
CA ASN A 91 -12.06 13.26 19.13
C ASN A 91 -11.80 11.95 18.37
N ILE A 92 -11.90 10.82 19.10
CA ILE A 92 -11.67 9.48 18.54
C ILE A 92 -12.65 9.17 17.39
N GLU A 93 -13.86 9.72 17.40
CA GLU A 93 -14.84 9.50 16.31
C GLU A 93 -14.40 10.15 14.98
N GLU A 94 -13.55 11.17 15.06
CA GLU A 94 -12.97 11.82 13.88
C GLU A 94 -11.75 11.07 13.35
N SER A 95 -11.14 10.21 14.16
CA SER A 95 -9.99 9.39 13.75
C SER A 95 -10.36 8.48 12.59
N LYS A 96 -9.52 8.47 11.55
CA LYS A 96 -9.75 7.67 10.34
C LYS A 96 -8.92 6.41 10.28
N VAL A 97 -8.07 6.15 11.26
CA VAL A 97 -7.25 4.96 11.34
C VAL A 97 -7.31 4.32 12.72
N ALA A 98 -7.42 3.00 12.76
CA ALA A 98 -7.17 2.19 13.94
C ALA A 98 -5.81 1.51 13.81
N LEU A 99 -5.03 1.48 14.89
CA LEU A 99 -3.63 1.09 14.89
C LEU A 99 -3.40 -0.08 15.86
N VAL A 100 -2.81 -1.17 15.38
CA VAL A 100 -2.48 -2.35 16.18
C VAL A 100 -1.03 -2.74 15.92
N TYR A 101 -0.22 -2.74 16.98
CA TYR A 101 1.19 -3.14 16.95
C TYR A 101 1.53 -4.06 18.12
N GLY A 102 2.56 -4.89 17.97
CA GLY A 102 3.08 -5.74 19.04
C GLY A 102 2.60 -7.20 19.02
N SER A 103 2.20 -7.73 17.86
CA SER A 103 1.75 -9.11 17.76
C SER A 103 2.93 -10.10 17.71
N GLU A 104 3.58 -10.37 18.84
CA GLU A 104 4.28 -11.63 19.08
C GLU A 104 3.25 -12.76 19.30
N VAL A 105 2.38 -13.01 18.31
CA VAL A 105 1.42 -14.13 18.38
C VAL A 105 2.16 -15.46 18.19
N SER A 106 3.36 -15.45 17.60
CA SER A 106 4.15 -16.67 17.39
C SER A 106 4.79 -17.21 18.68
N ASP A 107 5.28 -16.33 19.56
CA ASP A 107 5.91 -16.75 20.83
C ASP A 107 4.87 -17.21 21.86
N LEU A 108 3.67 -16.60 21.85
CA LEU A 108 2.58 -16.97 22.77
C LEU A 108 1.98 -18.36 22.50
N LEU A 109 2.12 -18.89 21.28
CA LEU A 109 1.57 -20.19 20.85
C LEU A 109 2.60 -21.35 20.89
N GLY A 110 3.78 -21.13 21.45
CA GLY A 110 4.77 -22.19 21.70
C GLY A 110 5.33 -22.86 20.43
N ARG A 111 5.27 -22.19 19.28
CA ARG A 111 5.95 -22.65 18.07
C ARG A 111 7.41 -22.20 18.14
N MET A 112 8.35 -23.11 17.91
CA MET A 112 9.76 -22.75 17.73
C MET A 112 9.84 -21.66 16.65
N PRO A 113 10.45 -20.49 16.93
CA PRO A 113 10.59 -19.46 15.92
C PRO A 113 11.49 -20.01 14.82
N SER A 114 10.95 -20.14 13.60
CA SER A 114 11.81 -20.26 12.42
C SER A 114 12.58 -18.95 12.31
N ALA A 115 13.86 -19.02 11.91
CA ALA A 115 14.80 -17.89 11.82
C ALA A 115 14.38 -16.73 10.89
N ILE A 116 13.17 -16.78 10.36
CA ILE A 116 12.53 -15.77 9.53
C ILE A 116 11.24 -15.39 10.28
N GLY A 117 11.36 -14.38 11.13
CA GLY A 117 10.19 -13.73 11.74
C GLY A 117 9.35 -13.15 10.61
N TYR A 118 8.10 -13.59 10.53
CA TYR A 118 7.17 -13.07 9.52
C TYR A 118 6.98 -11.56 9.73
N GLN A 119 7.46 -10.77 8.77
CA GLN A 119 7.17 -9.35 8.60
C GLN A 119 6.07 -9.17 7.53
N PRO A 120 4.78 -9.33 7.80
CA PRO A 120 3.76 -9.02 6.82
C PRO A 120 3.47 -7.52 6.90
N THR A 121 4.38 -6.71 6.36
CA THR A 121 4.13 -5.45 5.63
C THR A 121 5.44 -4.75 5.22
N LEU A 122 6.60 -5.16 5.76
CA LEU A 122 7.90 -4.72 5.29
C LEU A 122 8.75 -5.91 4.83
N CYS A 123 8.68 -6.26 3.54
CA CYS A 123 9.84 -6.88 2.91
C CYS A 123 10.99 -5.87 2.98
N THR A 124 11.98 -6.19 3.80
CA THR A 124 13.09 -5.34 4.21
C THR A 124 14.13 -5.20 3.10
N GLU A 125 14.24 -6.17 2.21
CA GLU A 125 15.28 -6.18 1.18
C GLU A 125 14.63 -6.66 -0.12
N MET A 126 14.65 -5.81 -1.14
CA MET A 126 14.27 -6.20 -2.49
C MET A 126 15.45 -6.86 -3.25
N ASP A 127 16.62 -6.92 -2.62
CA ASP A 127 17.85 -7.44 -3.22
C ASP A 127 17.76 -8.96 -3.48
N ASP A 128 16.89 -9.69 -2.78
CA ASP A 128 16.62 -11.13 -3.02
C ASP A 128 15.12 -11.39 -3.32
N LEU A 129 14.62 -10.82 -4.43
CA LEU A 129 13.26 -11.10 -4.94
C LEU A 129 13.00 -12.59 -5.24
N THR A 130 14.05 -13.41 -5.24
CA THR A 130 14.01 -14.87 -5.46
C THR A 130 13.66 -15.68 -4.21
N ASP A 131 13.62 -15.07 -3.03
CA ASP A 131 13.24 -15.78 -1.81
C ASP A 131 11.79 -16.28 -1.86
N LEU A 132 11.57 -17.50 -1.34
CA LEU A 132 10.29 -18.20 -1.45
C LEU A 132 9.13 -17.45 -0.75
N ALA A 133 9.43 -16.73 0.33
CA ALA A 133 8.45 -16.00 1.12
C ALA A 133 7.88 -14.77 0.38
N PRO A 134 8.69 -13.81 -0.11
CA PRO A 134 8.16 -12.72 -0.94
C PRO A 134 7.56 -13.25 -2.25
N ALA A 135 8.20 -14.24 -2.90
CA ALA A 135 7.69 -14.83 -4.14
C ALA A 135 6.26 -15.37 -4.03
N THR A 136 5.91 -16.01 -2.92
CA THR A 136 4.54 -16.49 -2.68
C THR A 136 3.54 -15.37 -2.36
N ALA A 137 3.98 -14.29 -1.71
CA ALA A 137 3.15 -13.12 -1.48
C ALA A 137 2.83 -12.37 -2.78
N PHE A 138 3.83 -12.22 -3.68
CA PHE A 138 3.69 -11.50 -4.95
C PHE A 138 2.59 -12.08 -5.86
N VAL A 139 2.39 -13.40 -5.85
CA VAL A 139 1.35 -14.07 -6.65
C VAL A 139 -0.06 -13.61 -6.28
N HIS A 140 -0.24 -13.11 -5.06
CA HIS A 140 -1.55 -12.68 -4.56
C HIS A 140 -1.76 -11.17 -4.61
N LEU A 141 -0.78 -10.39 -5.06
CA LEU A 141 -0.89 -8.94 -5.15
C LEU A 141 -1.55 -8.54 -6.47
N ASP A 142 -2.52 -7.62 -6.39
CA ASP A 142 -3.14 -6.99 -7.54
C ASP A 142 -2.29 -5.84 -8.09
N ALA A 143 -1.51 -5.18 -7.22
CA ALA A 143 -0.54 -4.14 -7.56
C ALA A 143 0.67 -4.17 -6.62
N THR A 144 1.81 -3.78 -7.15
CA THR A 144 3.11 -3.76 -6.47
C THR A 144 3.75 -2.40 -6.70
N ILE A 145 4.02 -1.66 -5.62
CA ILE A 145 4.76 -0.40 -5.63
C ILE A 145 6.14 -0.66 -5.05
N VAL A 146 7.15 -0.43 -5.86
CA VAL A 146 8.54 -0.52 -5.46
C VAL A 146 9.07 0.88 -5.24
N LEU A 147 9.67 1.15 -4.08
CA LEU A 147 10.35 2.40 -3.81
C LEU A 147 11.85 2.24 -4.01
N SER A 148 12.47 3.19 -4.71
CA SER A 148 13.87 3.17 -5.08
C SER A 148 14.70 4.17 -4.28
N ARG A 149 15.79 3.70 -3.67
CA ARG A 149 16.82 4.55 -3.05
C ARG A 149 17.42 5.54 -4.05
N GLY A 150 17.57 5.12 -5.32
CA GLY A 150 18.16 5.95 -6.36
C GLY A 150 17.30 7.17 -6.74
N LEU A 151 15.96 7.04 -6.67
CA LEU A 151 15.03 8.15 -6.87
C LEU A 151 14.98 9.06 -5.63
N THR A 152 14.99 8.45 -4.44
CA THR A 152 15.02 9.18 -3.15
C THR A 152 16.28 10.06 -3.06
N ALA A 153 17.45 9.55 -3.47
CA ALA A 153 18.70 10.30 -3.49
C ALA A 153 18.71 11.49 -4.48
N LYS A 154 17.71 11.58 -5.35
CA LYS A 154 17.50 12.70 -6.28
C LYS A 154 16.37 13.64 -5.80
N ASP A 155 15.93 13.50 -4.56
CA ASP A 155 14.82 14.25 -3.96
C ASP A 155 13.48 14.06 -4.71
N ILE A 156 13.27 12.89 -5.33
CA ILE A 156 12.02 12.56 -6.02
C ILE A 156 11.10 11.80 -5.07
N TYR A 157 9.95 12.39 -4.74
CA TYR A 157 8.94 11.81 -3.86
C TYR A 157 7.54 11.84 -4.50
N PRO A 158 6.75 10.76 -4.36
CA PRO A 158 7.16 9.45 -3.86
C PRO A 158 8.16 8.76 -4.80
N ALA A 159 9.14 8.05 -4.22
CA ALA A 159 10.27 7.47 -4.93
C ALA A 159 9.92 6.15 -5.65
N THR A 160 8.78 6.11 -6.33
CA THR A 160 8.25 4.91 -7.01
C THR A 160 9.08 4.55 -8.23
N ASP A 161 9.62 3.34 -8.26
CA ASP A 161 10.36 2.81 -9.40
C ASP A 161 9.40 2.44 -10.54
N PRO A 162 9.52 3.07 -11.72
CA PRO A 162 8.62 2.81 -12.83
C PRO A 162 8.82 1.44 -13.51
N LEU A 163 9.99 0.81 -13.35
CA LEU A 163 10.31 -0.45 -14.02
C LEU A 163 9.87 -1.65 -13.19
N ASP A 164 10.02 -1.55 -11.87
CA ASP A 164 9.72 -2.66 -10.96
C ASP A 164 8.31 -2.60 -10.37
N SER A 165 7.64 -1.44 -10.44
CA SER A 165 6.25 -1.33 -10.02
C SER A 165 5.30 -1.87 -11.07
N THR A 166 4.31 -2.66 -10.67
CA THR A 166 3.40 -3.34 -11.61
C THR A 166 1.96 -3.33 -11.09
N SER A 167 0.99 -3.45 -12.00
CA SER A 167 -0.41 -3.63 -11.63
C SER A 167 -1.15 -4.50 -12.64
N THR A 168 -1.99 -5.39 -12.13
CA THR A 168 -2.95 -6.17 -12.92
C THR A 168 -4.00 -5.30 -13.61
N MET A 169 -4.17 -4.06 -13.15
CA MET A 169 -5.10 -3.07 -13.73
C MET A 169 -4.51 -2.33 -14.93
N LEU A 170 -3.20 -2.36 -15.14
CA LEU A 170 -2.54 -1.63 -16.23
C LEU A 170 -2.72 -2.42 -17.54
N GLN A 171 -3.95 -2.43 -18.07
CA GLN A 171 -4.32 -3.08 -19.32
C GLN A 171 -5.15 -2.11 -20.17
N PRO A 172 -5.02 -2.11 -21.52
CA PRO A 172 -5.70 -1.14 -22.38
C PRO A 172 -7.21 -1.10 -22.23
N TRP A 173 -7.85 -2.24 -21.94
CA TRP A 173 -9.30 -2.34 -21.75
C TRP A 173 -9.77 -1.93 -20.34
N ILE A 174 -8.87 -1.57 -19.43
CA ILE A 174 -9.18 -1.13 -18.05
C ILE A 174 -8.90 0.36 -17.86
N VAL A 175 -7.71 0.83 -18.28
CA VAL A 175 -7.26 2.23 -18.10
C VAL A 175 -7.47 3.11 -19.34
N ASP A 176 -8.02 2.53 -20.41
CA ASP A 176 -8.10 3.11 -21.76
C ASP A 176 -6.73 3.15 -22.49
N GLU A 177 -6.78 3.21 -23.82
CA GLU A 177 -5.60 3.10 -24.70
C GLU A 177 -4.63 4.27 -24.53
N GLU A 178 -5.14 5.50 -24.40
CA GLU A 178 -4.32 6.70 -24.19
C GLU A 178 -3.50 6.63 -22.89
N HIS A 179 -4.11 6.13 -21.80
CA HIS A 179 -3.38 5.93 -20.55
C HIS A 179 -2.31 4.86 -20.73
N TYR A 180 -2.67 3.70 -21.31
CA TYR A 180 -1.75 2.59 -21.49
C TYR A 180 -0.54 2.95 -22.37
N GLU A 181 -0.72 3.75 -23.42
CA GLU A 181 0.37 4.19 -24.29
C GLU A 181 1.27 5.27 -23.65
N THR A 182 0.78 5.96 -22.62
CA THR A 182 1.53 7.01 -21.91
C THR A 182 2.42 6.43 -20.80
N THR A 183 2.10 5.24 -20.30
CA THR A 183 2.84 4.53 -19.24
C THR A 183 4.02 3.74 -19.81
#